data_AF-A0A0C2GWY6-F1
#
_entry.id   AF-A0A0C2GWY6-F1
#
_cell.length_a   1.000
_cell.length_b   1.000
_cell.length_c   1.000
_cell.angle_alpha   90.00
_cell.angle_beta   90.00
_cell.angle_gamma   90.00
#
_symmetry.space_group_name_H-M   'P 1'
#
loop_
_entity.id
_entity.type
_entity.pdbx_description
1 polymer ?
#
loop_
_entity_poly.entity_id
_entity_poly.type
_entity_poly.pdbx_seq_one_letter_code
_entity_poly.pdbx_strand_id
1 'polypeptide(L)'
;MFRYSCLFGVRDIPVLLKQPHLVAHKFYIEYQPASYFCILKSTRQRTFSPVRFNSSLYAEIPYVELSRGVPFFNLSHPEWIMKIH
;
A
#
# COMPACT_ATOMS: atom_id res chain seq x y z
N MET A 1 -13.96 0.20 20.82
CA MET A 1 -13.57 1.57 20.39
C MET A 1 -12.34 1.47 19.50
N PHE A 2 -12.48 1.73 18.19
CA PHE A 2 -11.36 1.62 17.24
C PHE A 2 -10.39 2.79 17.44
N ARG A 3 -9.21 2.53 18.00
CA ARG A 3 -8.21 3.56 18.30
C ARG A 3 -7.66 4.21 17.01
N TYR A 4 -7.84 5.53 16.90
CA TYR A 4 -7.15 6.52 16.04
C TYR A 4 -6.86 6.19 14.56
N SER A 5 -7.44 5.13 13.99
CA SER A 5 -7.24 4.68 12.61
C SER A 5 -8.59 4.32 11.99
N CYS A 6 -8.80 4.79 10.75
CA CYS A 6 -10.02 4.51 9.99
C CYS A 6 -10.19 2.99 9.78
N LEU A 7 -11.42 2.51 9.92
CA LEU A 7 -11.82 1.15 9.58
C LEU A 7 -12.64 1.21 8.30
N PHE A 8 -12.12 0.63 7.22
CA PHE A 8 -12.65 0.88 5.87
C PHE A 8 -13.97 0.16 5.63
N GLY A 9 -14.97 0.94 5.22
CA GLY A 9 -16.28 0.49 4.79
C GLY A 9 -16.41 0.39 3.27
N VAL A 10 -17.60 0.02 2.80
CA VAL A 10 -17.91 -0.20 1.38
C VAL A 10 -17.68 1.08 0.55
N ARG A 11 -17.95 2.25 1.14
CA ARG A 11 -17.82 3.55 0.48
C ARG A 11 -16.36 3.99 0.29
N ASP A 12 -15.42 3.42 1.02
CA ASP A 12 -14.00 3.75 0.89
C ASP A 12 -13.34 3.01 -0.28
N ILE A 13 -13.91 1.87 -0.69
CA ILE A 13 -13.34 0.97 -1.71
C ILE A 13 -13.02 1.69 -3.03
N PRO A 14 -13.90 2.51 -3.63
CA PRO A 14 -13.59 3.18 -4.90
C PRO A 14 -12.40 4.15 -4.79
N VAL A 15 -12.20 4.77 -3.62
CA VAL A 15 -11.06 5.67 -3.38
C VAL A 15 -9.79 4.84 -3.19
N LEU A 16 -9.84 3.79 -2.35
CA LEU A 16 -8.72 2.91 -2.07
C LEU A 16 -8.17 2.23 -3.33
N LEU A 17 -9.06 1.75 -4.23
CA LEU A 17 -8.66 1.08 -5.46
C LEU A 17 -7.91 2.00 -6.45
N LYS A 18 -8.09 3.31 -6.35
CA LYS A 18 -7.40 4.31 -7.19
C LYS A 18 -6.04 4.74 -6.62
N GLN A 19 -5.77 4.43 -5.35
CA GLN A 19 -4.53 4.83 -4.72
C GLN A 19 -3.34 3.98 -5.23
N PRO A 20 -2.13 4.55 -5.28
CA PRO A 20 -0.92 3.81 -5.64
C PRO A 20 -0.40 2.93 -4.50
N HIS A 21 -1.05 2.93 -3.32
CA HIS A 21 -0.59 2.19 -2.15
C HIS A 21 -0.79 0.67 -2.31
N LEU A 22 0.23 -0.12 -2.00
CA LEU A 22 0.19 -1.60 -2.04
C LEU A 22 -0.64 -2.23 -0.91
N VAL A 23 -0.68 -1.57 0.25
CA VAL A 23 -1.34 -2.08 1.46
C VAL A 23 -2.22 -0.99 2.04
N ALA A 24 -3.41 -1.36 2.49
CA ALA A 24 -4.33 -0.50 3.22
C ALA A 24 -4.67 -1.12 4.57
N HIS A 25 -4.62 -0.31 5.63
CA HIS A 25 -4.98 -0.70 6.99
C HIS A 25 -6.07 0.24 7.53
N LYS A 26 -7.25 -0.22 8.00
CA LYS A 26 -7.63 -1.62 8.34
C LYS A 26 -8.99 -2.03 7.81
N PHE A 27 -9.16 -3.35 7.68
CA PHE A 27 -10.41 -4.05 7.41
C PHE A 27 -10.65 -5.07 8.52
N TYR A 28 -11.90 -5.22 8.96
CA TYR A 28 -12.33 -6.26 9.89
C TYR A 28 -13.56 -6.94 9.32
N ILE A 29 -13.65 -8.27 9.44
CA ILE A 29 -14.79 -9.04 8.92
C ILE A 29 -16.07 -8.66 9.69
N GLU A 30 -15.93 -8.25 10.94
CA GLU A 30 -16.99 -7.80 11.83
C GLU A 30 -17.50 -6.38 11.50
N TYR A 31 -16.83 -5.65 10.60
CA TYR A 31 -17.22 -4.30 10.19
C TYR A 31 -17.39 -4.21 8.67
N GLN A 32 -18.64 -4.15 8.24
CA GLN A 32 -19.03 -4.12 6.83
C GLN A 32 -18.25 -5.15 5.97
N PRO A 33 -18.43 -6.47 6.21
CA PRO A 33 -17.66 -7.53 5.52
C PRO A 33 -17.64 -7.42 3.99
N ALA A 34 -18.67 -6.81 3.39
CA ALA A 34 -18.69 -6.46 1.97
C ALA A 34 -17.46 -5.65 1.53
N SER A 35 -16.92 -4.72 2.34
CA SER A 35 -15.73 -3.94 2.01
C SER A 35 -14.50 -4.85 1.82
N TYR A 36 -14.30 -5.80 2.74
CA TYR A 36 -13.25 -6.81 2.67
C TYR A 36 -13.39 -7.68 1.41
N PHE A 37 -14.59 -8.22 1.17
CA PHE A 37 -14.82 -9.07 -0.01
C PHE A 37 -14.71 -8.32 -1.33
N CYS A 38 -15.14 -7.06 -1.39
CA CYS A 38 -15.00 -6.21 -2.59
C CYS A 38 -13.53 -5.97 -2.95
N ILE A 39 -12.68 -5.66 -1.96
CA ILE A 39 -11.24 -5.52 -2.18
C ILE A 39 -10.63 -6.86 -2.59
N LEU A 40 -10.95 -7.96 -1.89
CA LEU A 40 -10.45 -9.28 -2.23
C LEU A 40 -10.78 -9.68 -3.67
N LYS A 41 -12.03 -9.47 -4.10
CA LYS A 41 -12.49 -9.74 -5.47
C LYS A 41 -11.75 -8.87 -6.49
N SER A 42 -11.60 -7.58 -6.19
CA SER A 42 -10.91 -6.62 -7.08
C SER A 42 -9.43 -6.96 -7.23
N THR A 43 -8.74 -7.31 -6.14
CA THR A 43 -7.33 -7.74 -6.16
C THR A 43 -7.16 -9.05 -6.93
N ARG A 44 -8.05 -10.04 -6.74
CA ARG A 44 -8.05 -11.26 -7.55
C ARG A 44 -8.30 -10.97 -9.02
N GLN A 45 -9.20 -10.05 -9.37
CA GLN A 45 -9.41 -9.68 -10.76
C GLN A 45 -8.14 -9.09 -11.40
N ARG A 46 -7.35 -8.33 -10.65
CA ARG A 46 -6.07 -7.76 -11.12
C ARG A 46 -5.01 -8.81 -11.44
N THR A 47 -5.10 -10.05 -10.92
CA THR A 47 -4.17 -11.12 -11.31
C THR A 47 -4.44 -11.63 -12.72
N PHE A 48 -5.68 -11.54 -13.20
CA PHE A 48 -6.09 -11.95 -14.55
C PHE A 48 -6.12 -10.79 -15.53
N SER A 49 -6.47 -9.59 -15.06
CA SER A 49 -6.51 -8.35 -15.84
C SER A 49 -5.70 -7.26 -15.13
N PRO A 50 -4.36 -7.25 -15.31
CA PRO A 50 -3.49 -6.31 -14.62
C PRO A 50 -3.85 -4.86 -14.93
N VAL A 51 -3.86 -4.04 -13.89
CA VAL A 51 -3.98 -2.58 -14.02
C VAL A 51 -2.56 -2.00 -14.00
N ARG A 52 -2.32 -0.97 -14.81
CA ARG A 52 -1.02 -0.28 -14.84
C ARG A 52 -0.68 0.23 -13.44
N PHE A 53 0.47 -0.22 -12.92
CA PHE A 53 1.01 0.19 -11.64
C PHE A 53 2.35 0.87 -11.86
N ASN A 54 2.54 2.06 -11.29
CA ASN A 54 3.81 2.75 -11.32
C ASN A 54 4.62 2.37 -10.07
N SER A 55 5.65 1.54 -10.26
CA SER A 55 6.53 1.09 -9.19
C SER A 55 7.72 2.04 -8.93
N SER A 56 7.89 3.12 -9.70
CA SER A 56 9.05 4.03 -9.56
C SER A 56 9.19 4.58 -8.14
N LEU A 57 8.08 5.03 -7.54
CA LEU A 57 8.06 5.51 -6.16
C LEU A 57 8.50 4.46 -5.14
N TYR A 58 8.19 3.18 -5.40
CA TYR A 58 8.61 2.06 -4.55
C TYR A 58 10.08 1.70 -4.76
N ALA A 59 10.60 1.91 -5.97
CA ALA A 59 12.00 1.67 -6.27
C ALA A 59 12.90 2.61 -5.43
N GLU A 60 12.48 3.86 -5.22
CA GLU A 60 13.21 4.87 -4.43
C GLU A 60 13.18 4.61 -2.91
N ILE A 61 12.51 3.56 -2.43
CA ILE A 61 12.57 3.19 -1.00
C ILE A 61 14.02 2.77 -0.68
N PRO A 62 14.67 3.35 0.36
CA PRO A 62 16.09 3.14 0.59
C PRO A 62 16.52 1.67 0.69
N TYR A 63 15.74 0.84 1.38
CA TYR A 63 16.02 -0.59 1.47
C TYR A 63 15.92 -1.33 0.11
N VAL A 64 15.10 -0.84 -0.81
CA VAL A 64 14.97 -1.37 -2.19
C VAL A 64 16.13 -0.91 -3.07
N GLU A 65 16.65 0.31 -2.86
CA GLU A 65 17.86 0.79 -3.54
C GLU A 65 19.12 0.06 -3.04
N LEU A 66 19.27 -0.07 -1.72
CA LEU A 66 20.37 -0.81 -1.10
C LEU A 66 20.42 -2.26 -1.57
N SER A 67 19.27 -2.94 -1.68
CA SER A 67 19.22 -4.32 -2.18
C SER A 67 19.59 -4.47 -3.66
N ARG A 68 19.52 -3.38 -4.43
CA ARG A 68 20.01 -3.29 -5.81
C ARG A 68 21.49 -2.91 -5.92
N GLY A 69 22.17 -2.71 -4.79
CA GLY A 69 23.59 -2.37 -4.72
C GLY A 69 23.90 -0.88 -4.83
N VAL A 70 22.90 0.01 -4.69
CA VAL A 70 23.13 1.45 -4.63
C VAL A 70 23.86 1.78 -3.32
N PRO A 71 25.04 2.44 -3.34
CA PRO A 71 25.73 2.87 -2.13
C PRO A 71 24.88 3.84 -1.31
N PHE A 72 25.01 3.82 0.02
CA PHE A 72 24.22 4.66 0.94
C PHE A 72 24.23 6.16 0.58
N PHE A 73 25.38 6.69 0.16
CA PHE A 73 25.53 8.11 -0.20
C PHE A 73 24.82 8.50 -1.52
N ASN A 74 24.40 7.52 -2.32
CA ASN A 74 23.74 7.71 -3.61
C ASN A 74 22.24 7.33 -3.58
N LEU A 75 21.68 7.12 -2.39
CA LEU A 75 20.25 6.83 -2.23
C LEU A 75 19.40 8.05 -2.59
N SER A 76 18.19 7.80 -3.06
CA SER A 76 17.25 8.87 -3.42
C SER A 76 16.74 9.62 -2.17
N HIS A 77 16.46 8.88 -1.08
CA HIS A 77 15.92 9.41 0.18
C HIS A 77 16.64 8.85 1.42
N PRO A 78 17.94 9.15 1.63
CA PRO A 78 18.73 8.58 2.73
C PRO A 78 18.18 8.91 4.13
N GLU A 79 17.43 10.01 4.27
CA GLU A 79 16.84 10.46 5.53
C GLU A 79 15.71 9.56 6.06
N TRP A 80 15.07 8.74 5.21
CA TRP A 80 14.02 7.81 5.67
C TRP A 80 14.57 6.68 6.53
N ILE A 81 15.86 6.35 6.39
CA ILE A 81 16.55 5.40 7.28
C ILE A 81 16.82 6.02 8.65
N MET A 82 17.13 7.32 8.70
CA MET A 82 17.57 7.99 9.94
C MET A 82 16.42 8.48 10.83
N LYS A 83 15.17 8.48 10.35
CA LYS A 83 13.99 8.96 11.08
C LYS A 83 13.21 7.87 11.84
N ILE A 84 13.85 6.76 12.23
CA ILE A 84 13.20 5.72 13.06
C ILE A 84 13.20 6.15 14.54
N HIS A 85 12.62 7.32 14.83
CA HIS A 85 12.42 7.86 16.19
C HIS A 85 10.97 8.27 16.38
#